data_AF-A0A3D5ZAQ5-F1
#
_entry.id   AF-A0A3D5ZAQ5-F1
#
_cell.length_a   1.000
_cell.length_b   1.000
_cell.length_c   1.000
_cell.angle_alpha   90.00
_cell.angle_beta   90.00
_cell.angle_gamma   90.00
#
_symmetry.space_group_name_H-M   'P 1'
#
loop_
_entity.id
_entity.type
_entity.pdbx_description
1 polymer ?
#
loop_
_entity_poly.entity_id
_entity_poly.type
_entity_poly.pdbx_seq_one_letter_code
_entity_poly.pdbx_strand_id
1 'polypeptide(L)'
;PKHHLPVSALGVEEGDYAMIMGYPGSTDRYLSSFGVQQAIDVANPAVVEVRDLKLKTMKSHMDEDPQVRLMYASKYAGVANYWKYFIGQTKGLKRLNVYGQKQTIEKEFQQWANADGERKEKYGSALKMMEDYYTATTPYVKADKYLVEAGITGADIVLKAWRMGNGIQRSYDAEAKEFPADKLAGLTAQGEGSYSEYNEMLDKDLFVKVMTMYMKNVPADQTPAIFQTINGKYKGNVQKFADKMYDKSIFANKENFDAFIAKPKMKTLEKDLAWQFAGSVIALYRTGFGDADPVAYDKSYRLFVDGLRKMNSSKNYSPDANSTMRVTYGSVQDYFPADAKHYDYITTHKGILEKEDPSNPEFIVPSKLKELIENEDFGSYADANGDLIVCFLTDNDITGGNSGSPVINGDGHLIGLAFDGNWEAMSGDIAFEPELQRTISVDIRYVLFIIDKFAGATNLIEEMDLVTERKTVMPEPALEMAPVEDGEIPMMD
;
A
#
# COMPACT_ATOMS: atom_id res chain seq x y z
N PRO A 1 4.19 29.70 -6.26
CA PRO A 1 5.15 28.87 -5.47
C PRO A 1 6.58 29.39 -5.70
N LYS A 2 7.60 28.93 -4.95
CA LYS A 2 9.00 29.31 -5.23
C LYS A 2 9.51 28.75 -6.56
N HIS A 3 9.01 27.59 -6.95
CA HIS A 3 9.24 26.92 -8.22
C HIS A 3 8.01 26.09 -8.57
N HIS A 4 7.76 25.90 -9.87
CA HIS A 4 6.79 24.96 -10.42
C HIS A 4 7.40 24.32 -11.66
N LEU A 5 6.91 23.14 -12.02
CA LEU A 5 7.41 22.39 -13.18
C LEU A 5 6.75 22.94 -14.46
N PRO A 6 7.53 23.35 -15.47
CA PRO A 6 7.00 23.52 -16.81
C PRO A 6 6.49 22.19 -17.35
N VAL A 7 5.45 22.21 -18.17
CA VAL A 7 4.77 21.01 -18.67
C VAL A 7 5.16 20.75 -20.12
N SER A 8 5.78 19.61 -20.40
CA SER A 8 6.21 19.25 -21.75
C SER A 8 5.07 18.58 -22.53
N ALA A 9 4.62 19.24 -23.59
CA ALA A 9 3.64 18.68 -24.53
C ALA A 9 4.29 17.87 -25.67
N LEU A 10 5.60 17.61 -25.58
CA LEU A 10 6.39 16.97 -26.63
C LEU A 10 6.27 15.44 -26.67
N GLY A 11 5.64 14.85 -25.66
CA GLY A 11 5.56 13.40 -25.49
C GLY A 11 6.85 12.77 -24.99
N VAL A 12 6.90 11.44 -25.09
CA VAL A 12 8.01 10.58 -24.65
C VAL A 12 8.37 9.58 -25.74
N GLU A 13 9.64 9.23 -25.83
CA GLU A 13 10.19 8.20 -26.71
C GLU A 13 10.88 7.11 -25.88
N GLU A 14 11.02 5.91 -26.45
CA GLU A 14 11.79 4.84 -25.81
C GLU A 14 13.24 5.29 -25.56
N GLY A 15 13.74 5.03 -24.35
CA GLY A 15 15.07 5.42 -23.91
C GLY A 15 15.16 6.84 -23.34
N ASP A 16 14.09 7.65 -23.41
CA ASP A 16 14.08 8.98 -22.80
C ASP A 16 14.36 8.90 -21.30
N TYR A 17 15.19 9.82 -20.79
CA TYR A 17 15.45 9.93 -19.36
C TYR A 17 14.17 10.29 -18.59
N ALA A 18 13.93 9.60 -17.48
CA ALA A 18 12.81 9.86 -16.59
C ALA A 18 13.25 9.86 -15.12
N MET A 19 12.91 10.92 -14.40
CA MET A 19 13.14 11.07 -12.97
C MET A 19 11.82 11.24 -12.22
N ILE A 20 11.71 10.62 -11.06
CA ILE A 20 10.56 10.76 -10.16
C ILE A 20 11.04 11.28 -8.81
N MET A 21 10.34 12.29 -8.31
CA MET A 21 10.48 12.80 -6.94
C MET A 21 9.20 12.53 -6.17
N GLY A 22 9.28 11.81 -5.04
CA GLY A 22 8.08 11.40 -4.30
C GLY A 22 8.34 11.02 -2.85
N TYR A 23 7.31 10.54 -2.18
CA TYR A 23 7.34 10.15 -0.76
C TYR A 23 7.03 8.66 -0.61
N PRO A 24 7.92 7.75 -1.06
CA PRO A 24 7.71 6.32 -0.94
C PRO A 24 7.51 5.93 0.52
N GLY A 25 6.46 5.14 0.77
CA GLY A 25 5.96 4.83 2.11
C GLY A 25 6.91 3.95 2.90
N SER A 26 7.10 2.70 2.46
CA SER A 26 7.96 1.72 3.11
C SER A 26 8.50 0.70 2.11
N THR A 27 9.73 0.25 2.30
CA THR A 27 10.32 -0.92 1.63
C THR A 27 11.08 -1.75 2.67
N ASP A 28 11.37 -3.01 2.35
CA ASP A 28 12.17 -3.93 3.17
C ASP A 28 13.26 -4.59 2.30
N ARG A 29 14.12 -3.78 1.66
CA ARG A 29 15.15 -4.22 0.70
C ARG A 29 16.18 -5.16 1.32
N TYR A 30 16.41 -5.01 2.63
CA TYR A 30 17.38 -5.81 3.38
C TYR A 30 16.72 -6.91 4.21
N LEU A 31 15.47 -7.26 3.91
CA LEU A 31 14.79 -8.41 4.51
C LEU A 31 15.60 -9.69 4.30
N SER A 32 15.81 -10.43 5.38
CA SER A 32 16.51 -11.72 5.37
C SER A 32 15.68 -12.81 4.68
N SER A 33 16.33 -13.91 4.31
CA SER A 33 15.69 -15.12 3.81
C SER A 33 14.64 -15.65 4.78
N PHE A 34 14.88 -15.54 6.10
CA PHE A 34 13.90 -15.88 7.14
C PHE A 34 12.61 -15.06 7.02
N GLY A 35 12.74 -13.75 6.81
CA GLY A 35 11.60 -12.85 6.61
C GLY A 35 10.87 -13.08 5.29
N VAL A 36 11.63 -13.29 4.20
CA VAL A 36 11.06 -13.64 2.89
C VAL A 36 10.25 -14.94 2.98
N GLN A 37 10.78 -15.96 3.67
CA GLN A 37 10.10 -17.22 3.86
C GLN A 37 8.82 -17.05 4.71
N GLN A 38 8.90 -16.36 5.84
CA GLN A 38 7.72 -16.09 6.67
C GLN A 38 6.64 -15.32 5.90
N ALA A 39 7.03 -14.35 5.06
CA ALA A 39 6.11 -13.61 4.21
C ALA A 39 5.41 -14.52 3.19
N ILE A 40 6.17 -15.38 2.50
CA ILE A 40 5.66 -16.32 1.50
C ILE A 40 4.74 -17.37 2.13
N ASP A 41 5.17 -17.97 3.24
CA ASP A 41 4.56 -19.19 3.78
C ASP A 41 3.41 -18.90 4.74
N VAL A 42 3.44 -17.74 5.43
CA VAL A 42 2.51 -17.46 6.54
C VAL A 42 1.82 -16.11 6.41
N ALA A 43 2.57 -15.01 6.34
CA ALA A 43 1.99 -13.66 6.48
C ALA A 43 1.08 -13.30 5.30
N ASN A 44 1.59 -13.38 4.06
CA ASN A 44 0.82 -12.99 2.88
C ASN A 44 -0.41 -13.90 2.67
N PRO A 45 -0.30 -15.25 2.77
CA PRO A 45 -1.47 -16.12 2.68
C PRO A 45 -2.55 -15.78 3.71
N ALA A 46 -2.19 -15.48 4.96
CA ALA A 46 -3.15 -15.12 6.00
C ALA A 46 -3.91 -13.83 5.67
N VAL A 47 -3.21 -12.80 5.16
CA VAL A 47 -3.85 -11.54 4.73
C VAL A 47 -4.78 -11.79 3.53
N VAL A 48 -4.31 -12.53 2.53
CA VAL A 48 -5.09 -12.84 1.31
C VAL A 48 -6.37 -13.60 1.66
N GLU A 49 -6.30 -14.59 2.55
CA GLU A 49 -7.45 -15.40 2.97
C GLU A 49 -8.55 -14.52 3.61
N VAL A 50 -8.19 -13.63 4.54
CA VAL A 50 -9.15 -12.74 5.20
C VAL A 50 -9.76 -11.75 4.21
N ARG A 51 -8.94 -11.15 3.34
CA ARG A 51 -9.40 -10.15 2.39
C ARG A 51 -10.26 -10.73 1.28
N ASP A 52 -9.98 -11.93 0.82
CA ASP A 52 -10.84 -12.64 -0.14
C ASP A 52 -12.28 -12.80 0.41
N LEU A 53 -12.42 -13.21 1.67
CA LEU A 53 -13.73 -13.32 2.33
C LEU A 53 -14.42 -11.94 2.46
N LYS A 54 -13.67 -10.89 2.84
CA LYS A 54 -14.19 -9.53 2.94
C LYS A 54 -14.69 -9.02 1.58
N LEU A 55 -13.91 -9.21 0.52
CA LEU A 55 -14.25 -8.79 -0.85
C LEU A 55 -15.50 -9.51 -1.34
N LYS A 56 -15.56 -10.84 -1.22
CA LYS A 56 -16.75 -11.62 -1.61
C LYS A 56 -18.00 -11.16 -0.86
N THR A 57 -17.87 -10.87 0.44
CA THR A 57 -18.98 -10.40 1.26
C THR A 57 -19.40 -8.99 0.87
N MET A 58 -18.48 -8.03 0.76
CA MET A 58 -18.82 -6.68 0.30
C MET A 58 -19.47 -6.71 -1.08
N LYS A 59 -18.89 -7.47 -2.02
CA LYS A 59 -19.37 -7.55 -3.41
C LYS A 59 -20.81 -8.06 -3.49
N SER A 60 -21.19 -9.06 -2.69
CA SER A 60 -22.58 -9.55 -2.73
C SER A 60 -23.59 -8.46 -2.34
N HIS A 61 -23.30 -7.69 -1.30
CA HIS A 61 -24.17 -6.57 -0.89
C HIS A 61 -24.12 -5.40 -1.90
N MET A 62 -22.95 -5.11 -2.48
CA MET A 62 -22.79 -4.08 -3.51
C MET A 62 -23.46 -4.44 -4.85
N ASP A 63 -23.64 -5.73 -5.13
CA ASP A 63 -24.34 -6.21 -6.34
C ASP A 63 -25.86 -6.13 -6.19
N GLU A 64 -26.35 -6.31 -4.97
CA GLU A 64 -27.77 -6.23 -4.63
C GLU A 64 -28.29 -4.79 -4.54
N ASP A 65 -27.46 -3.83 -4.09
CA ASP A 65 -27.89 -2.45 -3.87
C ASP A 65 -26.86 -1.41 -4.38
N PRO A 66 -27.22 -0.58 -5.41
CA PRO A 66 -26.38 0.51 -5.89
C PRO A 66 -25.99 1.55 -4.84
N GLN A 67 -26.83 1.80 -3.83
CA GLN A 67 -26.51 2.72 -2.74
C GLN A 67 -25.38 2.15 -1.86
N VAL A 68 -25.44 0.85 -1.54
CA VAL A 68 -24.36 0.16 -0.83
C VAL A 68 -23.09 0.15 -1.65
N ARG A 69 -23.20 -0.08 -2.98
CA ARG A 69 -22.07 0.04 -3.90
C ARG A 69 -21.41 1.40 -3.82
N LEU A 70 -22.18 2.47 -3.86
CA LEU A 70 -21.67 3.84 -3.75
C LEU A 70 -20.96 4.07 -2.42
N MET A 71 -21.55 3.63 -1.30
CA MET A 71 -20.97 3.77 0.04
C MET A 71 -19.67 2.98 0.22
N TYR A 72 -19.58 1.76 -0.33
CA TYR A 72 -18.45 0.86 -0.09
C TYR A 72 -17.41 0.82 -1.22
N ALA A 73 -17.63 1.50 -2.35
CA ALA A 73 -16.72 1.46 -3.51
C ALA A 73 -15.25 1.76 -3.14
N SER A 74 -15.01 2.85 -2.41
CA SER A 74 -13.65 3.24 -1.99
C SER A 74 -13.02 2.20 -1.05
N LYS A 75 -13.78 1.71 -0.07
CA LYS A 75 -13.30 0.68 0.88
C LYS A 75 -13.02 -0.64 0.17
N TYR A 76 -13.91 -1.07 -0.71
CA TYR A 76 -13.76 -2.27 -1.53
C TYR A 76 -12.49 -2.18 -2.38
N ALA A 77 -12.29 -1.06 -3.08
CA ALA A 77 -11.11 -0.81 -3.90
C ALA A 77 -9.82 -0.86 -3.06
N GLY A 78 -9.80 -0.22 -1.88
CA GLY A 78 -8.64 -0.25 -0.98
C GLY A 78 -8.30 -1.67 -0.49
N VAL A 79 -9.31 -2.47 -0.12
CA VAL A 79 -9.10 -3.88 0.26
C VAL A 79 -8.60 -4.70 -0.93
N ALA A 80 -9.21 -4.52 -2.11
CA ALA A 80 -8.88 -5.23 -3.35
C ALA A 80 -7.46 -4.94 -3.83
N ASN A 81 -7.02 -3.68 -3.73
CA ASN A 81 -5.69 -3.26 -4.16
C ASN A 81 -4.59 -4.05 -3.43
N TYR A 82 -4.60 -4.00 -2.10
CA TYR A 82 -3.59 -4.69 -1.31
C TYR A 82 -3.80 -6.21 -1.27
N TRP A 83 -5.03 -6.72 -1.49
CA TRP A 83 -5.28 -8.14 -1.71
C TRP A 83 -4.55 -8.65 -2.97
N LYS A 84 -4.69 -7.91 -4.09
CA LYS A 84 -3.95 -8.16 -5.34
C LYS A 84 -2.45 -8.03 -5.12
N TYR A 85 -1.98 -6.99 -4.43
CA TYR A 85 -0.58 -6.78 -4.09
C TYR A 85 0.05 -7.99 -3.39
N PHE A 86 -0.54 -8.53 -2.31
CA PHE A 86 0.07 -9.67 -1.59
C PHE A 86 0.10 -10.94 -2.44
N ILE A 87 -0.90 -11.15 -3.30
CA ILE A 87 -0.88 -12.25 -4.29
C ILE A 87 0.28 -12.06 -5.27
N GLY A 88 0.44 -10.85 -5.82
CA GLY A 88 1.51 -10.49 -6.74
C GLY A 88 2.89 -10.63 -6.10
N GLN A 89 3.07 -10.09 -4.89
CA GLN A 89 4.31 -10.16 -4.12
C GLN A 89 4.72 -11.62 -3.88
N THR A 90 3.83 -12.47 -3.35
CA THR A 90 4.14 -13.88 -3.13
C THR A 90 4.51 -14.61 -4.43
N LYS A 91 3.81 -14.33 -5.54
CA LYS A 91 4.14 -14.90 -6.85
C LYS A 91 5.51 -14.42 -7.34
N GLY A 92 5.81 -13.13 -7.24
CA GLY A 92 7.09 -12.53 -7.64
C GLY A 92 8.24 -13.11 -6.83
N LEU A 93 8.14 -13.10 -5.50
CA LEU A 93 9.19 -13.65 -4.61
C LEU A 93 9.52 -15.12 -4.93
N LYS A 94 8.51 -15.93 -5.24
CA LYS A 94 8.70 -17.33 -5.65
C LYS A 94 9.32 -17.45 -7.04
N ARG A 95 8.76 -16.76 -8.03
CA ARG A 95 9.20 -16.82 -9.44
C ARG A 95 10.67 -16.42 -9.59
N LEU A 96 11.10 -15.43 -8.83
CA LEU A 96 12.45 -14.86 -8.87
C LEU A 96 13.43 -15.57 -7.92
N ASN A 97 12.98 -16.59 -7.17
CA ASN A 97 13.76 -17.25 -6.13
C ASN A 97 14.42 -16.26 -5.16
N VAL A 98 13.69 -15.22 -4.72
CA VAL A 98 14.24 -14.16 -3.85
C VAL A 98 14.75 -14.77 -2.55
N TYR A 99 14.07 -15.79 -2.02
CA TYR A 99 14.54 -16.56 -0.86
C TYR A 99 15.97 -17.09 -1.07
N GLY A 100 16.22 -17.81 -2.17
CA GLY A 100 17.55 -18.34 -2.48
C GLY A 100 18.59 -17.24 -2.72
N GLN A 101 18.20 -16.13 -3.36
CA GLN A 101 19.09 -14.98 -3.53
C GLN A 101 19.53 -14.38 -2.18
N LYS A 102 18.59 -14.21 -1.23
CA LYS A 102 18.92 -13.73 0.13
C LYS A 102 19.83 -14.72 0.87
N GLN A 103 19.60 -16.03 0.75
CA GLN A 103 20.48 -17.03 1.37
C GLN A 103 21.93 -16.95 0.85
N THR A 104 22.12 -16.68 -0.44
CA THR A 104 23.45 -16.45 -1.02
C THR A 104 24.12 -15.23 -0.39
N ILE A 105 23.42 -14.09 -0.33
CA ILE A 105 23.93 -12.85 0.29
C ILE A 105 24.29 -13.08 1.77
N GLU A 106 23.46 -13.81 2.50
CA GLU A 106 23.67 -14.13 3.91
C GLU A 106 24.90 -15.02 4.12
N LYS A 107 25.11 -16.00 3.24
CA LYS A 107 26.29 -16.86 3.27
C LYS A 107 27.57 -16.04 3.03
N GLU A 108 27.56 -15.16 2.03
CA GLU A 108 28.67 -14.25 1.73
C GLU A 108 28.94 -13.31 2.90
N PHE A 109 27.89 -12.70 3.47
CA PHE A 109 27.97 -11.85 4.65
C PHE A 109 28.61 -12.60 5.84
N GLN A 110 28.17 -13.81 6.12
CA GLN A 110 28.70 -14.58 7.25
C GLN A 110 30.17 -14.98 7.04
N GLN A 111 30.55 -15.32 5.81
CA GLN A 111 31.95 -15.59 5.45
C GLN A 111 32.81 -14.33 5.63
N TRP A 112 32.37 -13.19 5.10
CA TRP A 112 33.04 -11.91 5.26
C TRP A 112 33.18 -11.50 6.73
N ALA A 113 32.12 -11.64 7.52
CA ALA A 113 32.12 -11.32 8.95
C ALA A 113 33.12 -12.19 9.72
N ASN A 114 33.19 -13.49 9.41
CA ASN A 114 34.04 -14.44 10.12
C ASN A 114 35.52 -14.42 9.70
N ALA A 115 35.86 -13.76 8.59
CA ALA A 115 37.22 -13.73 8.04
C ALA A 115 38.20 -12.86 8.84
N ASP A 116 37.73 -12.09 9.81
CA ASP A 116 38.54 -11.21 10.66
C ASP A 116 37.97 -11.16 12.09
N GLY A 117 38.84 -10.97 13.07
CA GLY A 117 38.46 -11.00 14.49
C GLY A 117 37.51 -9.87 14.89
N GLU A 118 37.82 -8.64 14.48
CA GLU A 118 37.00 -7.46 14.81
C GLU A 118 35.65 -7.50 14.10
N ARG A 119 35.64 -7.90 12.82
CA ARG A 119 34.39 -8.11 12.07
C ARG A 119 33.54 -9.21 12.71
N LYS A 120 34.16 -10.31 13.13
CA LYS A 120 33.43 -11.43 13.74
C LYS A 120 32.79 -11.02 15.05
N GLU A 121 33.51 -10.29 15.90
CA GLU A 121 32.98 -9.76 17.16
C GLU A 121 31.78 -8.84 16.93
N LYS A 122 31.84 -7.98 15.91
CA LYS A 122 30.79 -7.00 15.63
C LYS A 122 29.57 -7.57 14.88
N TYR A 123 29.80 -8.39 13.85
CA TYR A 123 28.78 -8.81 12.89
C TYR A 123 28.39 -10.28 12.97
N GLY A 124 29.24 -11.12 13.58
CA GLY A 124 29.13 -12.57 13.48
C GLY A 124 27.83 -13.17 14.03
N SER A 125 27.14 -12.46 14.93
CA SER A 125 25.85 -12.87 15.52
C SER A 125 24.62 -12.30 14.82
N ALA A 126 24.77 -11.41 13.83
CA ALA A 126 23.65 -10.68 13.23
C ALA A 126 22.60 -11.63 12.64
N LEU A 127 23.03 -12.58 11.78
CA LEU A 127 22.10 -13.53 11.16
C LEU A 127 21.44 -14.47 12.17
N LYS A 128 22.17 -14.87 13.23
CA LYS A 128 21.61 -15.73 14.27
C LYS A 128 20.50 -15.03 15.06
N MET A 129 20.70 -13.77 15.43
CA MET A 129 19.66 -12.97 16.09
C MET A 129 18.42 -12.80 15.21
N MET A 130 18.59 -12.63 13.89
CA MET A 130 17.46 -12.60 12.95
C MET A 130 16.72 -13.94 12.91
N GLU A 131 17.45 -15.05 12.77
CA GLU A 131 16.88 -16.40 12.73
C GLU A 131 16.08 -16.69 14.00
N ASP A 132 16.64 -16.36 15.17
CA ASP A 132 15.98 -16.57 16.47
C ASP A 132 14.69 -15.76 16.58
N TYR A 133 14.69 -14.50 16.12
CA TYR A 133 13.49 -13.67 16.06
C TYR A 133 12.41 -14.29 15.16
N TYR A 134 12.76 -14.69 13.94
CA TYR A 134 11.78 -15.29 13.02
C TYR A 134 11.27 -16.64 13.51
N THR A 135 12.12 -17.43 14.16
CA THR A 135 11.73 -18.70 14.80
C THR A 135 10.72 -18.47 15.93
N ALA A 136 10.94 -17.46 16.77
CA ALA A 136 10.05 -17.12 17.89
C ALA A 136 8.71 -16.51 17.44
N THR A 137 8.69 -15.75 16.34
CA THR A 137 7.49 -15.04 15.88
C THR A 137 6.61 -15.87 14.94
N THR A 138 7.19 -16.72 14.08
CA THR A 138 6.46 -17.46 13.03
C THR A 138 5.20 -18.19 13.52
N PRO A 139 5.20 -18.88 14.68
CA PRO A 139 4.01 -19.56 15.19
C PRO A 139 2.80 -18.65 15.43
N TYR A 140 3.02 -17.33 15.58
CA TYR A 140 2.00 -16.35 15.93
C TYR A 140 1.61 -15.41 14.79
N VAL A 141 2.36 -15.41 13.68
CA VAL A 141 2.14 -14.47 12.56
C VAL A 141 0.74 -14.60 11.99
N LYS A 142 0.22 -15.82 11.85
CA LYS A 142 -1.16 -16.00 11.38
C LYS A 142 -2.16 -15.33 12.33
N ALA A 143 -1.99 -15.51 13.64
CA ALA A 143 -2.85 -14.89 14.64
C ALA A 143 -2.74 -13.36 14.62
N ASP A 144 -1.53 -12.81 14.46
CA ASP A 144 -1.28 -11.38 14.27
C ASP A 144 -2.02 -10.82 13.05
N LYS A 145 -1.87 -11.44 11.88
CA LYS A 145 -2.55 -10.99 10.66
C LYS A 145 -4.06 -11.09 10.78
N TYR A 146 -4.58 -12.15 11.38
CA TYR A 146 -6.01 -12.28 11.64
C TYR A 146 -6.52 -11.24 12.64
N LEU A 147 -5.75 -10.94 13.68
CA LEU A 147 -6.11 -9.93 14.67
C LEU A 147 -6.30 -8.56 14.01
N VAL A 148 -5.42 -8.19 13.08
CA VAL A 148 -5.52 -6.91 12.35
C VAL A 148 -6.59 -6.96 11.26
N GLU A 149 -6.53 -7.94 10.35
CA GLU A 149 -7.34 -7.99 9.13
C GLU A 149 -8.80 -8.37 9.38
N ALA A 150 -9.04 -9.28 10.34
CA ALA A 150 -10.38 -9.70 10.75
C ALA A 150 -10.79 -9.00 12.04
N GLY A 151 -9.95 -9.05 13.08
CA GLY A 151 -10.29 -8.54 14.42
C GLY A 151 -10.53 -7.03 14.46
N ILE A 152 -9.58 -6.23 13.96
CA ILE A 152 -9.62 -4.76 14.05
C ILE A 152 -10.32 -4.14 12.85
N THR A 153 -9.96 -4.58 11.64
CA THR A 153 -10.38 -3.96 10.37
C THR A 153 -11.32 -4.83 9.55
N GLY A 154 -11.80 -5.95 10.10
CA GLY A 154 -12.69 -6.87 9.40
C GLY A 154 -14.09 -6.30 9.21
N ALA A 155 -14.67 -5.75 10.29
CA ALA A 155 -15.94 -5.05 10.32
C ALA A 155 -15.75 -3.65 10.92
N ASP A 156 -16.46 -2.67 10.38
CA ASP A 156 -16.39 -1.25 10.75
C ASP A 156 -16.77 -1.02 12.21
N ILE A 157 -17.77 -1.75 12.73
CA ILE A 157 -18.24 -1.58 14.11
C ILE A 157 -17.11 -1.72 15.14
N VAL A 158 -16.09 -2.54 14.89
CA VAL A 158 -15.04 -2.80 15.90
C VAL A 158 -14.22 -1.54 16.17
N LEU A 159 -13.58 -0.99 15.14
CA LEU A 159 -12.75 0.20 15.29
C LEU A 159 -13.60 1.44 15.61
N LYS A 160 -14.83 1.51 15.08
CA LYS A 160 -15.80 2.54 15.40
C LYS A 160 -16.16 2.54 16.88
N ALA A 161 -16.56 1.40 17.43
CA ALA A 161 -16.90 1.25 18.84
C ALA A 161 -15.71 1.58 19.74
N TRP A 162 -14.50 1.13 19.40
CA TRP A 162 -13.30 1.49 20.16
C TRP A 162 -13.05 3.00 20.19
N ARG A 163 -13.04 3.66 19.03
CA ARG A 163 -12.73 5.09 18.90
C ARG A 163 -13.82 5.96 19.56
N MET A 164 -15.08 5.71 19.22
CA MET A 164 -16.20 6.48 19.72
C MET A 164 -16.46 6.18 21.21
N GLY A 165 -16.38 4.92 21.63
CA GLY A 165 -16.55 4.54 23.04
C GLY A 165 -15.49 5.17 23.95
N ASN A 166 -14.23 5.22 23.52
CA ASN A 166 -13.19 5.94 24.27
C ASN A 166 -13.36 7.46 24.21
N GLY A 167 -13.94 7.99 23.13
CA GLY A 167 -14.36 9.40 23.06
C GLY A 167 -15.44 9.73 24.09
N ILE A 168 -16.47 8.88 24.18
CA ILE A 168 -17.56 8.99 25.17
C ILE A 168 -16.98 8.87 26.59
N GLN A 169 -16.16 7.84 26.86
CA GLN A 169 -15.56 7.65 28.18
C GLN A 169 -14.77 8.87 28.64
N ARG A 170 -13.94 9.46 27.75
CA ARG A 170 -13.17 10.68 28.07
C ARG A 170 -14.03 11.93 28.24
N SER A 171 -15.27 11.89 27.78
CA SER A 171 -16.24 12.98 27.91
C SER A 171 -17.07 12.91 29.20
N TYR A 172 -16.93 11.84 29.98
CA TYR A 172 -17.62 11.68 31.25
C TYR A 172 -16.87 12.39 32.38
N ASP A 173 -17.57 13.25 33.12
CA ASP A 173 -17.07 13.82 34.36
C ASP A 173 -17.32 12.84 35.51
N ALA A 174 -16.24 12.26 36.03
CA ALA A 174 -16.34 11.26 37.11
C ALA A 174 -16.73 11.86 38.46
N GLU A 175 -16.43 13.14 38.71
CA GLU A 175 -16.75 13.84 39.94
C GLU A 175 -18.21 14.28 39.95
N ALA A 176 -18.64 14.95 38.88
CA ALA A 176 -20.03 15.38 38.70
C ALA A 176 -20.97 14.22 38.32
N LYS A 177 -20.43 13.08 37.91
CA LYS A 177 -21.14 11.87 37.47
C LYS A 177 -22.11 12.12 36.30
N GLU A 178 -21.70 12.98 35.38
CA GLU A 178 -22.51 13.40 34.24
C GLU A 178 -21.69 13.58 32.98
N PHE A 179 -22.37 13.80 31.86
CA PHE A 179 -21.76 14.19 30.60
C PHE A 179 -22.00 15.68 30.37
N PRO A 180 -20.95 16.52 30.39
CA PRO A 180 -21.09 17.95 30.13
C PRO A 180 -21.70 18.24 28.75
N ALA A 181 -22.58 19.24 28.67
CA ALA A 181 -23.33 19.55 27.46
C ALA A 181 -22.44 19.92 26.25
N ASP A 182 -21.33 20.62 26.49
CA ASP A 182 -20.33 20.97 25.47
C ASP A 182 -19.66 19.73 24.87
N LYS A 183 -19.41 18.69 25.69
CA LYS A 183 -18.82 17.43 25.22
C LYS A 183 -19.81 16.60 24.40
N LEU A 184 -21.09 16.61 24.76
CA LEU A 184 -22.15 15.91 24.01
C LEU A 184 -22.35 16.49 22.61
N ALA A 185 -22.21 17.81 22.44
CA ALA A 185 -22.28 18.44 21.12
C ALA A 185 -21.18 17.92 20.18
N GLY A 186 -19.94 17.79 20.66
CA GLY A 186 -18.83 17.23 19.87
C GLY A 186 -19.04 15.76 19.47
N LEU A 187 -19.61 14.95 20.38
CA LEU A 187 -19.93 13.55 20.08
C LEU A 187 -21.05 13.41 19.03
N THR A 188 -22.03 14.34 19.04
CA THR A 188 -23.13 14.35 18.06
C THR A 188 -22.58 14.55 16.64
N ALA A 189 -21.73 15.56 16.44
CA ALA A 189 -21.12 15.84 15.14
C ALA A 189 -20.25 14.66 14.65
N GLN A 190 -19.54 13.98 15.56
CA GLN A 190 -18.77 12.77 15.23
C GLN A 190 -19.69 11.63 14.73
N GLY A 191 -20.87 11.49 15.33
CA GLY A 191 -21.86 10.48 14.94
C GLY A 191 -22.35 10.67 13.51
N GLU A 192 -22.68 11.89 13.11
CA GLU A 192 -23.21 12.20 11.77
C GLU A 192 -22.26 11.75 10.65
N GLY A 193 -20.96 12.04 10.77
CA GLY A 193 -19.97 11.60 9.78
C GLY A 193 -19.65 10.10 9.83
N SER A 194 -19.85 9.43 10.98
CA SER A 194 -19.49 8.01 11.14
C SER A 194 -20.52 7.03 10.54
N TYR A 195 -21.71 7.51 10.20
CA TYR A 195 -22.80 6.70 9.66
C TYR A 195 -23.21 7.08 8.22
N SER A 196 -22.60 8.10 7.60
CA SER A 196 -22.94 8.54 6.23
C SER A 196 -22.60 7.50 5.15
N GLU A 197 -21.55 6.71 5.36
CA GLU A 197 -21.07 5.66 4.44
C GLU A 197 -21.10 4.26 5.08
N TYR A 198 -22.06 4.04 6.00
CA TYR A 198 -22.16 2.81 6.78
C TYR A 198 -23.42 2.03 6.47
N ASN A 199 -23.27 0.73 6.22
CA ASN A 199 -24.40 -0.18 6.06
C ASN A 199 -24.36 -1.26 7.15
N GLU A 200 -25.34 -1.23 8.06
CA GLU A 200 -25.41 -2.14 9.22
C GLU A 200 -25.50 -3.61 8.80
N MET A 201 -26.29 -3.92 7.76
CA MET A 201 -26.51 -5.30 7.30
C MET A 201 -25.23 -5.91 6.73
N LEU A 202 -24.53 -5.17 5.87
CA LEU A 202 -23.23 -5.54 5.31
C LEU A 202 -22.20 -5.72 6.43
N ASP A 203 -22.10 -4.75 7.34
CA ASP A 203 -21.11 -4.77 8.42
C ASP A 203 -21.33 -5.96 9.38
N LYS A 204 -22.58 -6.26 9.70
CA LYS A 204 -22.95 -7.43 10.50
C LYS A 204 -22.57 -8.74 9.80
N ASP A 205 -22.84 -8.86 8.51
CA ASP A 205 -22.48 -10.04 7.72
C ASP A 205 -20.95 -10.21 7.65
N LEU A 206 -20.21 -9.12 7.41
CA LEU A 206 -18.74 -9.10 7.50
C LEU A 206 -18.27 -9.59 8.87
N PHE A 207 -18.79 -9.01 9.95
CA PHE A 207 -18.42 -9.37 11.32
C PHE A 207 -18.62 -10.87 11.57
N VAL A 208 -19.80 -11.41 11.22
CA VAL A 208 -20.10 -12.83 11.44
C VAL A 208 -19.12 -13.71 10.67
N LYS A 209 -18.93 -13.43 9.37
CA LYS A 209 -18.08 -14.24 8.49
C LYS A 209 -16.61 -14.19 8.91
N VAL A 210 -16.05 -13.01 9.13
CA VAL A 210 -14.64 -12.85 9.49
C VAL A 210 -14.34 -13.37 10.90
N MET A 211 -15.25 -13.21 11.87
CA MET A 211 -15.04 -13.76 13.23
C MET A 211 -15.21 -15.28 13.27
N THR A 212 -16.14 -15.83 12.49
CA THR A 212 -16.26 -17.29 12.33
C THR A 212 -14.98 -17.87 11.73
N MET A 213 -14.43 -17.21 10.70
CA MET A 213 -13.16 -17.60 10.10
C MET A 213 -12.01 -17.51 11.11
N TYR A 214 -11.96 -16.44 11.90
CA TYR A 214 -10.93 -16.25 12.93
C TYR A 214 -10.99 -17.38 13.97
N MET A 215 -12.16 -17.66 14.54
CA MET A 215 -12.32 -18.74 15.52
C MET A 215 -11.95 -20.12 14.97
N LYS A 216 -12.11 -20.35 13.66
CA LYS A 216 -11.77 -21.62 13.01
C LYS A 216 -10.28 -21.77 12.74
N ASN A 217 -9.64 -20.70 12.30
CA ASN A 217 -8.32 -20.76 11.66
C ASN A 217 -7.16 -20.36 12.57
N VAL A 218 -7.43 -19.86 13.78
CA VAL A 218 -6.43 -19.45 14.76
C VAL A 218 -6.61 -20.24 16.08
N PRO A 219 -5.52 -20.74 16.69
CA PRO A 219 -5.59 -21.42 17.99
C PRO A 219 -6.27 -20.59 19.07
N ALA A 220 -7.05 -21.24 19.94
CA ALA A 220 -7.89 -20.55 20.91
C ALA A 220 -7.11 -19.70 21.93
N ASP A 221 -5.89 -20.09 22.26
CA ASP A 221 -4.94 -19.37 23.12
C ASP A 221 -4.31 -18.14 22.43
N GLN A 222 -4.50 -17.99 21.12
CA GLN A 222 -4.02 -16.86 20.31
C GLN A 222 -5.18 -15.98 19.82
N THR A 223 -6.34 -16.03 20.48
CA THR A 223 -7.51 -15.21 20.16
C THR A 223 -7.84 -14.22 21.27
N PRO A 224 -8.52 -13.10 20.96
CA PRO A 224 -8.95 -12.14 21.98
C PRO A 224 -9.83 -12.80 23.06
N ALA A 225 -9.66 -12.40 24.31
CA ALA A 225 -10.39 -12.97 25.45
C ALA A 225 -11.92 -12.98 25.28
N ILE A 226 -12.49 -12.02 24.54
CA ILE A 226 -13.93 -11.99 24.22
C ILE A 226 -14.42 -13.28 23.51
N PHE A 227 -13.55 -14.01 22.82
CA PHE A 227 -13.90 -15.29 22.17
C PHE A 227 -14.28 -16.36 23.20
N GLN A 228 -13.73 -16.29 24.43
CA GLN A 228 -14.16 -17.16 25.53
C GLN A 228 -15.62 -16.89 25.91
N THR A 229 -16.07 -15.64 25.84
CA THR A 229 -17.47 -15.27 26.05
C THR A 229 -18.36 -15.83 24.94
N ILE A 230 -17.91 -15.75 23.67
CA ILE A 230 -18.63 -16.33 22.53
C ILE A 230 -18.76 -17.85 22.69
N ASN A 231 -17.67 -18.54 23.02
CA ASN A 231 -17.64 -19.98 23.25
C ASN A 231 -18.52 -20.41 24.44
N GLY A 232 -18.42 -19.71 25.58
CA GLY A 232 -19.16 -20.08 26.79
C GLY A 232 -20.64 -19.73 26.73
N LYS A 233 -20.95 -18.44 26.50
CA LYS A 233 -22.31 -17.88 26.60
C LYS A 233 -23.12 -18.10 25.33
N TYR A 234 -22.49 -18.06 24.17
CA TYR A 234 -23.14 -18.21 22.87
C TYR A 234 -22.85 -19.56 22.21
N LYS A 235 -22.16 -20.48 22.92
CA LYS A 235 -21.87 -21.85 22.45
C LYS A 235 -21.10 -21.88 21.13
N GLY A 236 -20.17 -20.93 20.96
CA GLY A 236 -19.38 -20.77 19.73
C GLY A 236 -20.16 -20.18 18.55
N ASN A 237 -21.42 -19.80 18.74
CA ASN A 237 -22.25 -19.25 17.68
C ASN A 237 -22.04 -17.73 17.55
N VAL A 238 -21.19 -17.36 16.59
CA VAL A 238 -20.88 -15.96 16.26
C VAL A 238 -22.12 -15.20 15.82
N GLN A 239 -23.01 -15.81 15.02
CA GLN A 239 -24.25 -15.18 14.58
C GLN A 239 -25.10 -14.71 15.77
N LYS A 240 -25.32 -15.57 16.78
CA LYS A 240 -26.09 -15.21 17.98
C LYS A 240 -25.43 -14.09 18.80
N PHE A 241 -24.10 -14.06 18.85
CA PHE A 241 -23.38 -12.95 19.48
C PHE A 241 -23.61 -11.65 18.70
N ALA A 242 -23.42 -11.69 17.37
CA ALA A 242 -23.60 -10.54 16.49
C ALA A 242 -25.03 -10.03 16.51
N ASP A 243 -26.05 -10.90 16.43
CA ASP A 243 -27.46 -10.52 16.51
C ASP A 243 -27.74 -9.67 17.75
N LYS A 244 -27.25 -10.10 18.91
CA LYS A 244 -27.42 -9.35 20.15
C LYS A 244 -26.60 -8.06 20.18
N MET A 245 -25.38 -8.08 19.65
CA MET A 245 -24.51 -6.93 19.63
C MET A 245 -25.07 -5.82 18.74
N TYR A 246 -25.46 -6.14 17.50
CA TYR A 246 -26.00 -5.16 16.56
C TYR A 246 -27.39 -4.64 16.98
N ASP A 247 -28.23 -5.48 17.61
CA ASP A 247 -29.53 -5.04 18.15
C ASP A 247 -29.40 -4.06 19.34
N LYS A 248 -28.32 -4.13 20.12
CA LYS A 248 -28.22 -3.40 21.40
C LYS A 248 -27.07 -2.41 21.53
N SER A 249 -26.09 -2.47 20.65
CA SER A 249 -24.92 -1.62 20.77
C SER A 249 -25.24 -0.18 20.39
N ILE A 250 -24.67 0.75 21.17
CA ILE A 250 -24.65 2.18 20.92
C ILE A 250 -24.04 2.48 19.53
N PHE A 251 -23.12 1.64 19.05
CA PHE A 251 -22.32 1.89 17.85
C PHE A 251 -22.83 1.16 16.60
N ALA A 252 -23.91 0.37 16.75
CA ALA A 252 -24.44 -0.45 15.66
C ALA A 252 -25.08 0.39 14.55
N ASN A 253 -25.75 1.49 14.90
CA ASN A 253 -26.37 2.38 13.93
C ASN A 253 -26.59 3.78 14.52
N LYS A 254 -27.03 4.71 13.67
CA LYS A 254 -27.27 6.10 14.05
C LYS A 254 -28.38 6.23 15.10
N GLU A 255 -29.45 5.44 14.98
CA GLU A 255 -30.59 5.50 15.91
C GLU A 255 -30.16 5.15 17.35
N ASN A 256 -29.41 4.05 17.52
CA ASN A 256 -28.88 3.64 18.82
C ASN A 256 -27.91 4.66 19.39
N PHE A 257 -27.07 5.26 18.54
CA PHE A 257 -26.14 6.30 18.95
C PHE A 257 -26.88 7.55 19.42
N ASP A 258 -27.83 8.07 18.63
CA ASP A 258 -28.63 9.24 18.97
C ASP A 258 -29.45 9.01 20.25
N ALA A 259 -30.02 7.81 20.41
CA ALA A 259 -30.75 7.42 21.62
C ALA A 259 -29.86 7.41 22.87
N PHE A 260 -28.59 6.99 22.74
CA PHE A 260 -27.61 7.10 23.81
C PHE A 260 -27.27 8.56 24.12
N ILE A 261 -26.98 9.37 23.10
CA ILE A 261 -26.62 10.79 23.27
C ILE A 261 -27.75 11.58 23.93
N ALA A 262 -29.02 11.25 23.66
CA ALA A 262 -30.15 11.90 24.31
C ALA A 262 -30.24 11.62 25.82
N LYS A 263 -29.73 10.47 26.29
CA LYS A 263 -29.79 10.05 27.71
C LYS A 263 -28.52 9.26 28.11
N PRO A 264 -27.35 9.92 28.09
CA PRO A 264 -26.07 9.22 28.17
C PRO A 264 -25.84 8.72 29.60
N LYS A 265 -25.41 7.47 29.72
CA LYS A 265 -25.09 6.84 31.01
C LYS A 265 -23.82 6.01 30.87
N MET A 266 -22.84 6.26 31.74
CA MET A 266 -21.56 5.55 31.70
C MET A 266 -21.75 4.02 31.80
N LYS A 267 -22.68 3.57 32.67
CA LYS A 267 -23.02 2.15 32.83
C LYS A 267 -23.60 1.50 31.57
N THR A 268 -24.20 2.28 30.66
CA THR A 268 -24.66 1.76 29.37
C THR A 268 -23.47 1.50 28.46
N LEU A 269 -22.51 2.44 28.39
CA LEU A 269 -21.26 2.27 27.65
C LEU A 269 -20.45 1.07 28.18
N GLU A 270 -20.28 0.96 29.50
CA GLU A 270 -19.53 -0.16 30.13
C GLU A 270 -20.09 -1.55 29.79
N LYS A 271 -21.37 -1.64 29.47
CA LYS A 271 -22.06 -2.88 29.12
C LYS A 271 -22.23 -3.09 27.62
N ASP A 272 -21.77 -2.14 26.81
CA ASP A 272 -21.88 -2.20 25.35
C ASP A 272 -21.03 -3.36 24.80
N LEU A 273 -21.67 -4.29 24.09
CA LEU A 273 -21.01 -5.49 23.59
C LEU A 273 -19.98 -5.18 22.50
N ALA A 274 -20.21 -4.17 21.66
CA ALA A 274 -19.26 -3.82 20.61
C ALA A 274 -18.03 -3.14 21.20
N TRP A 275 -18.19 -2.27 22.21
CA TRP A 275 -17.07 -1.65 22.89
C TRP A 275 -16.25 -2.65 23.70
N GLN A 276 -16.89 -3.59 24.40
CA GLN A 276 -16.20 -4.69 25.09
C GLN A 276 -15.45 -5.60 24.12
N PHE A 277 -16.08 -5.94 22.99
CA PHE A 277 -15.45 -6.73 21.94
C PHE A 277 -14.21 -6.02 21.40
N ALA A 278 -14.37 -4.76 20.98
CA ALA A 278 -13.28 -3.97 20.45
C ALA A 278 -12.15 -3.74 21.47
N GLY A 279 -12.49 -3.52 22.73
CA GLY A 279 -11.51 -3.41 23.82
C GLY A 279 -10.71 -4.69 24.01
N SER A 280 -11.34 -5.86 23.93
CA SER A 280 -10.62 -7.14 24.01
C SER A 280 -9.70 -7.37 22.82
N VAL A 281 -10.11 -6.99 21.61
CA VAL A 281 -9.28 -7.09 20.40
C VAL A 281 -8.07 -6.18 20.50
N ILE A 282 -8.28 -4.90 20.86
CA ILE A 282 -7.20 -3.91 20.97
C ILE A 282 -6.26 -4.23 22.13
N ALA A 283 -6.76 -4.81 23.23
CA ALA A 283 -5.92 -5.29 24.32
C ALA A 283 -4.91 -6.32 23.83
N LEU A 284 -5.36 -7.36 23.11
CA LEU A 284 -4.45 -8.37 22.54
C LEU A 284 -3.46 -7.75 21.54
N TYR A 285 -3.92 -6.82 20.72
CA TYR A 285 -3.06 -6.13 19.75
C TYR A 285 -1.93 -5.35 20.43
N ARG A 286 -2.22 -4.71 21.57
CA ARG A 286 -1.22 -3.96 22.35
C ARG A 286 -0.26 -4.86 23.12
N THR A 287 -0.72 -6.02 23.59
CA THR A 287 0.15 -6.97 24.28
C THR A 287 1.04 -7.73 23.32
N GLY A 288 0.58 -7.95 22.08
CA GLY A 288 1.27 -8.75 21.09
C GLY A 288 1.20 -10.26 21.37
N PHE A 289 1.99 -11.02 20.63
CA PHE A 289 2.11 -12.47 20.75
C PHE A 289 3.55 -12.89 20.97
N GLY A 290 3.74 -13.97 21.73
CA GLY A 290 5.04 -14.58 21.98
C GLY A 290 6.01 -13.70 22.76
N ASP A 291 7.21 -14.24 23.00
CA ASP A 291 8.29 -13.60 23.77
C ASP A 291 9.47 -13.18 22.86
N ALA A 292 9.18 -12.81 21.61
CA ALA A 292 10.23 -12.37 20.69
C ALA A 292 10.90 -11.09 21.20
N ASP A 293 12.22 -10.95 20.96
CA ASP A 293 12.98 -9.75 21.31
C ASP A 293 13.10 -8.82 20.09
N PRO A 294 12.18 -7.84 19.91
CA PRO A 294 12.26 -6.90 18.81
C PRO A 294 13.50 -6.01 18.87
N VAL A 295 14.07 -5.77 20.06
CA VAL A 295 15.28 -4.95 20.23
C VAL A 295 16.50 -5.71 19.68
N ALA A 296 16.58 -7.02 19.93
CA ALA A 296 17.61 -7.86 19.32
C ALA A 296 17.47 -7.91 17.80
N TYR A 297 16.24 -8.02 17.28
CA TYR A 297 15.98 -7.96 15.84
C TYR A 297 16.45 -6.63 15.22
N ASP A 298 16.03 -5.48 15.76
CA ASP A 298 16.42 -4.17 15.24
C ASP A 298 17.94 -3.96 15.26
N LYS A 299 18.59 -4.42 16.34
CA LYS A 299 20.06 -4.43 16.43
C LYS A 299 20.66 -5.29 15.32
N SER A 300 20.12 -6.49 15.11
CA SER A 300 20.60 -7.42 14.08
C SER A 300 20.43 -6.84 12.67
N TYR A 301 19.30 -6.21 12.37
CA TYR A 301 19.02 -5.55 11.09
C TYR A 301 20.03 -4.45 10.81
N ARG A 302 20.26 -3.57 11.79
CA ARG A 302 21.28 -2.52 11.69
C ARG A 302 22.69 -3.06 11.45
N LEU A 303 23.07 -4.14 12.15
CA LEU A 303 24.38 -4.77 11.97
C LEU A 303 24.52 -5.43 10.60
N PHE A 304 23.47 -6.10 10.12
CA PHE A 304 23.45 -6.73 8.81
C PHE A 304 23.60 -5.69 7.69
N VAL A 305 22.80 -4.62 7.72
CA VAL A 305 22.90 -3.54 6.72
C VAL A 305 24.24 -2.81 6.78
N ASP A 306 24.76 -2.50 7.97
CA ASP A 306 26.10 -1.89 8.13
C ASP A 306 27.20 -2.81 7.57
N GLY A 307 27.12 -4.11 7.83
CA GLY A 307 28.09 -5.06 7.31
C GLY A 307 27.98 -5.28 5.79
N LEU A 308 26.77 -5.34 5.22
CA LEU A 308 26.57 -5.43 3.76
C LEU A 308 27.20 -4.24 3.02
N ARG A 309 27.07 -3.03 3.57
CA ARG A 309 27.67 -1.81 3.01
C ARG A 309 29.19 -1.83 3.06
N LYS A 310 29.77 -2.41 4.11
CA LYS A 310 31.24 -2.53 4.26
C LYS A 310 31.84 -3.67 3.46
N MET A 311 31.12 -4.78 3.36
CA MET A 311 31.48 -5.92 2.51
C MET A 311 31.52 -5.52 1.04
N ASN A 312 30.53 -4.74 0.61
CA ASN A 312 30.35 -4.32 -0.78
C ASN A 312 30.54 -2.81 -0.91
N SER A 313 31.72 -2.30 -0.55
CA SER A 313 32.00 -0.85 -0.48
C SER A 313 31.91 -0.12 -1.82
N SER A 314 32.01 -0.84 -2.94
CA SER A 314 31.81 -0.31 -4.29
C SER A 314 30.32 -0.21 -4.71
N LYS A 315 29.41 -0.82 -3.96
CA LYS A 315 27.98 -0.82 -4.26
C LYS A 315 27.28 0.36 -3.58
N ASN A 316 26.50 1.12 -4.35
CA ASN A 316 25.62 2.14 -3.81
C ASN A 316 24.35 1.49 -3.25
N TYR A 317 24.15 1.64 -1.94
CA TYR A 317 22.97 1.14 -1.23
C TYR A 317 22.04 2.30 -0.92
N SER A 318 20.79 2.21 -1.38
CA SER A 318 19.72 3.13 -1.01
C SER A 318 19.11 2.73 0.34
N PRO A 319 18.80 3.67 1.24
CA PRO A 319 18.06 3.35 2.45
C PRO A 319 16.63 2.92 2.09
N ASP A 320 16.04 2.02 2.89
CA ASP A 320 14.62 1.69 2.76
C ASP A 320 13.75 2.94 2.76
N ALA A 321 12.65 2.91 2.00
CA ALA A 321 11.65 3.96 2.05
C ALA A 321 11.05 4.08 3.45
N ASN A 322 10.73 5.31 3.85
CA ASN A 322 10.23 5.62 5.19
C ASN A 322 9.37 6.89 5.20
N SER A 323 8.58 7.11 4.15
CA SER A 323 7.69 8.27 3.96
C SER A 323 8.44 9.61 3.95
N THR A 324 9.69 9.61 3.51
CA THR A 324 10.51 10.81 3.29
C THR A 324 10.69 11.06 1.79
N MET A 325 11.00 12.29 1.41
CA MET A 325 11.24 12.63 0.00
C MET A 325 12.43 11.83 -0.54
N ARG A 326 12.24 11.16 -1.68
CA ARG A 326 13.27 10.43 -2.43
C ARG A 326 13.27 10.84 -3.89
N VAL A 327 14.38 10.52 -4.56
CA VAL A 327 14.54 10.62 -6.00
C VAL A 327 14.87 9.23 -6.54
N THR A 328 14.21 8.86 -7.63
CA THR A 328 14.54 7.69 -8.44
C THR A 328 14.65 8.15 -9.89
N TYR A 329 15.51 7.52 -10.67
CA TYR A 329 15.76 7.88 -12.06
C TYR A 329 15.94 6.62 -12.90
N GLY A 330 15.67 6.74 -14.19
CA GLY A 330 15.58 5.64 -15.13
C GLY A 330 15.31 6.15 -16.53
N SER A 331 14.74 5.30 -17.36
CA SER A 331 14.32 5.62 -18.71
C SER A 331 12.93 5.08 -19.05
N VAL A 332 12.31 5.67 -20.05
CA VAL A 332 11.10 5.15 -20.68
C VAL A 332 11.45 3.85 -21.40
N GLN A 333 10.82 2.73 -21.03
CA GLN A 333 11.12 1.45 -21.66
C GLN A 333 10.00 0.40 -21.53
N ASP A 334 9.98 -0.51 -22.50
CA ASP A 334 9.09 -1.66 -22.59
C ASP A 334 9.48 -2.76 -21.60
N TYR A 335 8.78 -3.89 -21.59
CA TYR A 335 9.27 -5.10 -20.89
C TYR A 335 8.67 -6.42 -21.40
N PHE A 336 9.28 -7.52 -20.96
CA PHE A 336 8.91 -8.89 -21.33
C PHE A 336 8.40 -9.66 -20.11
N PRO A 337 7.09 -9.70 -19.84
CA PRO A 337 6.55 -10.33 -18.63
C PRO A 337 6.72 -11.85 -18.61
N ALA A 338 6.85 -12.50 -19.76
CA ALA A 338 7.02 -13.94 -19.93
C ALA A 338 7.57 -14.27 -21.33
N ASP A 339 7.93 -15.54 -21.54
CA ASP A 339 8.30 -16.04 -22.87
C ASP A 339 7.23 -15.72 -23.92
N ALA A 340 7.68 -15.26 -25.09
CA ALA A 340 6.86 -14.82 -26.22
C ALA A 340 5.80 -13.72 -25.89
N LYS A 341 5.98 -12.97 -24.80
CA LYS A 341 5.13 -11.82 -24.47
C LYS A 341 5.96 -10.55 -24.35
N HIS A 342 5.49 -9.50 -24.99
CA HIS A 342 6.07 -8.17 -24.99
C HIS A 342 4.97 -7.16 -24.68
N TYR A 343 5.21 -6.29 -23.70
CA TYR A 343 4.36 -5.13 -23.43
C TYR A 343 5.14 -3.88 -23.77
N ASP A 344 4.58 -3.13 -24.71
CA ASP A 344 5.12 -1.86 -25.19
C ASP A 344 5.13 -0.79 -24.08
N TYR A 345 5.96 0.24 -24.26
CA TYR A 345 6.16 1.30 -23.27
C TYR A 345 5.05 2.36 -23.28
N ILE A 346 4.12 2.31 -24.24
CA ILE A 346 2.98 3.24 -24.35
C ILE A 346 1.64 2.51 -24.48
N THR A 347 0.58 3.23 -24.13
CA THR A 347 -0.82 2.86 -24.43
C THR A 347 -1.52 4.04 -25.08
N THR A 348 -2.54 3.77 -25.90
CA THR A 348 -3.26 4.80 -26.66
C THR A 348 -4.75 4.79 -26.36
N HIS A 349 -5.45 5.83 -26.83
CA HIS A 349 -6.91 5.95 -26.77
C HIS A 349 -7.66 4.75 -27.37
N LYS A 350 -7.07 4.04 -28.34
CA LYS A 350 -7.66 2.82 -28.94
C LYS A 350 -7.92 1.77 -27.88
N GLY A 351 -6.98 1.61 -26.95
CA GLY A 351 -7.09 0.68 -25.82
C GLY A 351 -8.21 1.03 -24.82
N ILE A 352 -8.72 2.26 -24.82
CA ILE A 352 -9.91 2.64 -24.03
C ILE A 352 -11.16 2.01 -24.66
N LEU A 353 -11.31 2.13 -25.99
CA LEU A 353 -12.46 1.58 -26.72
C LEU A 353 -12.43 0.05 -26.79
N GLU A 354 -11.23 -0.55 -26.94
CA GLU A 354 -11.07 -2.02 -26.88
C GLU A 354 -11.53 -2.62 -25.55
N LYS A 355 -11.46 -1.84 -24.47
CA LYS A 355 -11.85 -2.27 -23.12
C LYS A 355 -13.27 -1.87 -22.74
N GLU A 356 -13.95 -1.04 -23.53
CA GLU A 356 -15.27 -0.53 -23.19
C GLU A 356 -16.26 -1.69 -22.98
N ASP A 357 -16.88 -1.72 -21.80
CA ASP A 357 -17.98 -2.63 -21.48
C ASP A 357 -19.04 -1.86 -20.68
N PRO A 358 -20.12 -1.40 -21.34
CA PRO A 358 -21.18 -0.63 -20.68
C PRO A 358 -21.95 -1.44 -19.60
N SER A 359 -21.80 -2.77 -19.58
CA SER A 359 -22.40 -3.62 -18.56
C SER A 359 -21.53 -3.77 -17.31
N ASN A 360 -20.24 -3.40 -17.40
CA ASN A 360 -19.29 -3.45 -16.32
C ASN A 360 -18.96 -2.03 -15.82
N PRO A 361 -19.31 -1.67 -14.57
CA PRO A 361 -19.07 -0.33 -14.04
C PRO A 361 -17.58 0.09 -14.02
N GLU A 362 -16.64 -0.85 -14.12
CA GLU A 362 -15.20 -0.57 -14.22
C GLU A 362 -14.77 -0.06 -15.61
N PHE A 363 -15.54 -0.39 -16.66
CA PHE A 363 -15.18 -0.13 -18.06
C PHE A 363 -16.21 0.71 -18.81
N ILE A 364 -17.03 1.48 -18.08
CA ILE A 364 -17.91 2.48 -18.69
C ILE A 364 -17.06 3.66 -19.15
N VAL A 365 -17.11 3.95 -20.45
CA VAL A 365 -16.50 5.14 -21.04
C VAL A 365 -17.53 6.29 -21.04
N PRO A 366 -17.23 7.47 -20.47
CA PRO A 366 -18.13 8.63 -20.54
C PRO A 366 -18.43 9.01 -21.99
N SER A 367 -19.70 9.32 -22.30
CA SER A 367 -20.16 9.59 -23.67
C SER A 367 -19.34 10.69 -24.37
N LYS A 368 -19.03 11.79 -23.67
CA LYS A 368 -18.19 12.86 -24.20
C LYS A 368 -16.77 12.40 -24.53
N LEU A 369 -16.17 11.54 -23.70
CA LEU A 369 -14.83 11.02 -23.95
C LEU A 369 -14.85 10.10 -25.19
N LYS A 370 -15.87 9.24 -25.29
CA LYS A 370 -16.06 8.38 -26.45
C LYS A 370 -16.20 9.18 -27.74
N GLU A 371 -17.02 10.23 -27.76
CA GLU A 371 -17.17 11.13 -28.91
C GLU A 371 -15.85 11.79 -29.31
N LEU A 372 -15.07 12.30 -28.36
CA LEU A 372 -13.75 12.89 -28.64
C LEU A 372 -12.78 11.87 -29.25
N ILE A 373 -12.81 10.63 -28.77
CA ILE A 373 -11.97 9.54 -29.27
C ILE A 373 -12.40 9.11 -30.69
N GLU A 374 -13.70 8.88 -30.92
CA GLU A 374 -14.22 8.45 -32.22
C GLU A 374 -14.04 9.50 -33.31
N ASN A 375 -14.04 10.79 -32.95
CA ASN A 375 -13.79 11.90 -33.88
C ASN A 375 -12.31 12.28 -33.98
N GLU A 376 -11.42 11.61 -33.23
CA GLU A 376 -9.99 11.95 -33.12
C GLU A 376 -9.72 13.44 -32.82
N ASP A 377 -10.59 14.10 -32.02
CA ASP A 377 -10.47 15.52 -31.66
C ASP A 377 -9.45 15.74 -30.53
N PHE A 378 -8.20 15.34 -30.79
CA PHE A 378 -7.09 15.40 -29.84
C PHE A 378 -6.30 16.70 -29.93
N GLY A 379 -6.43 17.45 -31.03
CA GLY A 379 -5.70 18.71 -31.24
C GLY A 379 -4.18 18.52 -31.14
N SER A 380 -3.51 19.43 -30.42
CA SER A 380 -2.05 19.40 -30.21
C SER A 380 -1.58 18.35 -29.21
N TYR A 381 -2.48 17.53 -28.65
CA TYR A 381 -2.13 16.50 -27.67
C TYR A 381 -1.85 15.13 -28.30
N ALA A 382 -2.16 14.95 -29.59
CA ALA A 382 -1.80 13.76 -30.34
C ALA A 382 -0.28 13.65 -30.54
N ASP A 383 0.21 12.42 -30.67
CA ASP A 383 1.58 12.16 -31.10
C ASP A 383 1.77 12.41 -32.61
N ALA A 384 2.99 12.15 -33.11
CA ALA A 384 3.32 12.33 -34.52
C ALA A 384 2.52 11.40 -35.47
N ASN A 385 1.92 10.32 -34.96
CA ASN A 385 1.09 9.40 -35.72
C ASN A 385 -0.41 9.77 -35.68
N GLY A 386 -0.78 10.83 -34.95
CA GLY A 386 -2.17 11.22 -34.72
C GLY A 386 -2.82 10.50 -33.54
N ASP A 387 -2.07 9.69 -32.79
CA ASP A 387 -2.60 8.93 -31.67
C ASP A 387 -2.51 9.74 -30.36
N LEU A 388 -3.60 9.80 -29.61
CA LEU A 388 -3.57 10.23 -28.22
C LEU A 388 -2.96 9.13 -27.34
N ILE A 389 -1.76 9.37 -26.82
CA ILE A 389 -1.10 8.52 -25.82
C ILE A 389 -1.75 8.73 -24.46
N VAL A 390 -2.06 7.65 -23.75
CA VAL A 390 -2.80 7.67 -22.48
C VAL A 390 -1.85 7.46 -21.30
N CYS A 391 -1.08 6.39 -21.32
CA CYS A 391 -0.07 6.08 -20.29
C CYS A 391 1.23 5.60 -20.94
N PHE A 392 2.32 5.71 -20.18
CA PHE A 392 3.63 5.18 -20.55
C PHE A 392 4.33 4.50 -19.36
N LEU A 393 5.36 3.72 -19.66
CA LEU A 393 6.18 2.97 -18.71
C LEU A 393 7.58 3.57 -18.56
N THR A 394 8.10 3.53 -17.33
CA THR A 394 9.51 3.77 -17.03
C THR A 394 10.04 2.69 -16.09
N ASP A 395 11.35 2.56 -15.93
CA ASP A 395 11.96 1.63 -14.97
C ASP A 395 12.38 2.28 -13.64
N ASN A 396 11.75 3.40 -13.32
CA ASN A 396 11.91 4.02 -12.02
C ASN A 396 11.45 3.06 -10.90
N ASP A 397 12.23 3.03 -9.81
CA ASP A 397 11.88 2.30 -8.58
C ASP A 397 10.88 3.11 -7.73
N ILE A 398 9.63 2.63 -7.64
CA ILE A 398 8.55 3.23 -6.84
C ILE A 398 7.87 2.22 -5.91
N THR A 399 7.15 2.72 -4.92
CA THR A 399 6.25 1.95 -4.06
C THR A 399 5.01 2.77 -3.68
N GLY A 400 4.11 2.20 -2.86
CA GLY A 400 3.00 2.93 -2.27
C GLY A 400 3.47 4.21 -1.57
N GLY A 401 2.84 5.35 -1.86
CA GLY A 401 3.30 6.69 -1.46
C GLY A 401 3.92 7.51 -2.60
N ASN A 402 4.30 6.87 -3.71
CA ASN A 402 4.66 7.57 -4.94
C ASN A 402 3.46 7.99 -5.81
N SER A 403 2.24 7.58 -5.48
CA SER A 403 1.05 7.94 -6.27
C SER A 403 0.90 9.47 -6.40
N GLY A 404 0.83 9.96 -7.64
CA GLY A 404 0.78 11.38 -7.97
C GLY A 404 2.16 12.06 -8.08
N SER A 405 3.26 11.33 -7.97
CA SER A 405 4.60 11.92 -8.12
C SER A 405 4.84 12.40 -9.56
N PRO A 406 5.49 13.56 -9.77
CA PRO A 406 5.85 14.03 -11.10
C PRO A 406 6.89 13.11 -11.74
N VAL A 407 6.70 12.79 -13.02
CA VAL A 407 7.72 12.21 -13.89
C VAL A 407 8.33 13.33 -14.72
N ILE A 408 9.64 13.50 -14.61
CA ILE A 408 10.38 14.66 -15.08
C ILE A 408 11.44 14.22 -16.08
N ASN A 409 11.54 14.90 -17.23
CA ASN A 409 12.54 14.61 -18.25
C ASN A 409 13.92 15.25 -17.95
N GLY A 410 14.89 15.05 -18.84
CA GLY A 410 16.26 15.55 -18.68
C GLY A 410 16.39 17.07 -18.62
N ASP A 411 15.38 17.81 -19.09
CA ASP A 411 15.34 19.28 -19.06
C ASP A 411 14.62 19.83 -17.80
N GLY A 412 14.11 18.97 -16.92
CA GLY A 412 13.36 19.39 -15.74
C GLY A 412 11.88 19.69 -16.02
N HIS A 413 11.32 19.23 -17.14
CA HIS A 413 9.91 19.41 -17.48
C HIS A 413 9.06 18.19 -17.09
N LEU A 414 7.82 18.44 -16.66
CA LEU A 414 6.84 17.42 -16.36
C LEU A 414 6.40 16.71 -17.66
N ILE A 415 6.56 15.39 -17.71
CA ILE A 415 6.16 14.53 -18.84
C ILE A 415 5.05 13.53 -18.47
N GLY A 416 4.81 13.31 -17.17
CA GLY A 416 3.74 12.44 -16.71
C GLY A 416 3.56 12.46 -15.20
N LEU A 417 2.58 11.68 -14.72
CA LEU A 417 2.32 11.48 -13.30
C LEU A 417 2.33 9.98 -12.99
N ALA A 418 3.22 9.56 -12.10
CA ALA A 418 3.28 8.16 -11.67
C ALA A 418 2.04 7.83 -10.82
N PHE A 419 1.39 6.71 -11.10
CA PHE A 419 0.19 6.32 -10.36
C PHE A 419 0.16 4.85 -9.93
N ASP A 420 0.92 3.96 -10.58
CA ASP A 420 0.95 2.54 -10.24
C ASP A 420 2.27 1.86 -10.66
N GLY A 421 2.50 0.64 -10.19
CA GLY A 421 3.54 -0.26 -10.70
C GLY A 421 2.92 -1.45 -11.43
N ASN A 422 3.64 -2.02 -12.41
CA ASN A 422 3.14 -3.21 -13.10
C ASN A 422 3.05 -4.43 -12.17
N TRP A 423 2.30 -5.45 -12.59
CA TRP A 423 2.04 -6.65 -11.78
C TRP A 423 3.32 -7.39 -11.37
N GLU A 424 4.30 -7.44 -12.25
CA GLU A 424 5.61 -8.06 -11.96
C GLU A 424 6.43 -7.26 -10.93
N ALA A 425 6.10 -5.99 -10.67
CA ALA A 425 6.73 -5.15 -9.64
C ALA A 425 6.18 -5.33 -8.22
N MET A 426 5.21 -6.21 -7.99
CA MET A 426 4.65 -6.39 -6.64
C MET A 426 5.65 -6.97 -5.62
N SER A 427 6.75 -7.60 -6.04
CA SER A 427 7.88 -7.96 -5.16
C SER A 427 8.85 -6.80 -4.89
N GLY A 428 8.63 -5.68 -5.55
CA GLY A 428 9.42 -4.46 -5.58
C GLY A 428 9.56 -3.75 -4.24
N ASP A 429 8.97 -4.21 -3.15
CA ASP A 429 9.32 -3.69 -1.81
C ASP A 429 10.46 -4.48 -1.15
N ILE A 430 10.69 -5.72 -1.58
CA ILE A 430 11.69 -6.65 -1.01
C ILE A 430 12.86 -6.87 -1.97
N ALA A 431 12.58 -6.93 -3.28
CA ALA A 431 13.55 -7.16 -4.34
C ALA A 431 13.17 -6.35 -5.59
N PHE A 432 14.08 -5.46 -6.01
CA PHE A 432 13.94 -4.67 -7.22
C PHE A 432 14.54 -5.45 -8.38
N GLU A 433 13.77 -5.60 -9.47
CA GLU A 433 14.17 -6.39 -10.64
C GLU A 433 14.16 -5.51 -11.90
N PRO A 434 15.31 -4.98 -12.33
CA PRO A 434 15.38 -4.01 -13.43
C PRO A 434 14.76 -4.48 -14.74
N GLU A 435 14.79 -5.79 -15.01
CA GLU A 435 14.27 -6.38 -16.26
C GLU A 435 12.73 -6.48 -16.30
N LEU A 436 12.05 -6.42 -15.14
CA LEU A 436 10.61 -6.70 -15.05
C LEU A 436 9.81 -5.53 -14.46
N GLN A 437 10.41 -4.74 -13.57
CA GLN A 437 9.67 -3.73 -12.83
C GLN A 437 9.53 -2.45 -13.63
N ARG A 438 8.30 -1.98 -13.75
CA ARG A 438 7.95 -0.75 -14.46
C ARG A 438 7.02 0.10 -13.61
N THR A 439 7.31 1.39 -13.58
CA THR A 439 6.39 2.42 -13.13
C THR A 439 5.41 2.75 -14.24
N ILE A 440 4.11 2.75 -13.92
CA ILE A 440 3.03 3.16 -14.79
C ILE A 440 2.71 4.63 -14.52
N SER A 441 2.79 5.43 -15.57
CA SER A 441 2.56 6.87 -15.53
C SER A 441 1.50 7.28 -16.53
N VAL A 442 0.63 8.22 -16.15
CA VAL A 442 -0.26 8.86 -17.13
C VAL A 442 0.56 9.87 -17.94
N ASP A 443 0.38 9.87 -19.25
CA ASP A 443 1.02 10.84 -20.15
C ASP A 443 0.45 12.24 -19.87
N ILE A 444 1.32 13.23 -19.72
CA ILE A 444 0.85 14.58 -19.38
C ILE A 444 -0.02 15.19 -20.49
N ARG A 445 0.16 14.78 -21.76
CA ARG A 445 -0.70 15.18 -22.87
C ARG A 445 -2.12 14.67 -22.69
N TYR A 446 -2.30 13.45 -22.16
CA TYR A 446 -3.63 12.93 -21.83
C TYR A 446 -4.30 13.74 -20.72
N VAL A 447 -3.53 14.12 -19.68
CA VAL A 447 -4.04 14.98 -18.59
C VAL A 447 -4.49 16.33 -19.14
N LEU A 448 -3.67 16.98 -19.97
CA LEU A 448 -4.01 18.25 -20.61
C LEU A 448 -5.23 18.12 -21.53
N PHE A 449 -5.31 17.05 -22.33
CA PHE A 449 -6.47 16.74 -23.17
C PHE A 449 -7.76 16.62 -22.35
N ILE A 450 -7.73 15.94 -21.20
CA ILE A 450 -8.90 15.82 -20.33
C ILE A 450 -9.31 17.18 -19.75
N ILE A 451 -8.35 18.01 -19.34
CA ILE A 451 -8.62 19.36 -18.82
C ILE A 451 -9.22 20.26 -19.92
N ASP A 452 -8.64 20.26 -21.11
CA ASP A 452 -9.05 21.10 -22.23
C ASP A 452 -10.31 20.57 -22.93
N LYS A 453 -10.18 19.46 -23.67
CA LYS A 453 -11.24 18.96 -24.57
C LYS A 453 -12.40 18.35 -23.81
N PHE A 454 -12.12 17.54 -22.79
CA PHE A 454 -13.17 16.86 -22.03
C PHE A 454 -13.85 17.78 -21.01
N ALA A 455 -13.11 18.58 -20.24
CA ALA A 455 -13.69 19.43 -19.20
C ALA A 455 -13.98 20.87 -19.65
N GLY A 456 -13.33 21.37 -20.72
CA GLY A 456 -13.47 22.76 -21.16
C GLY A 456 -12.81 23.79 -20.24
N ALA A 457 -11.87 23.36 -19.39
CA ALA A 457 -11.27 24.16 -18.33
C ALA A 457 -9.99 24.87 -18.82
N THR A 458 -10.11 25.67 -19.89
CA THR A 458 -8.95 26.31 -20.56
C THR A 458 -8.18 27.26 -19.65
N ASN A 459 -8.83 27.84 -18.64
CA ASN A 459 -8.19 28.68 -17.63
C ASN A 459 -7.07 27.95 -16.87
N LEU A 460 -7.16 26.63 -16.72
CA LEU A 460 -6.10 25.83 -16.09
C LEU A 460 -4.93 25.58 -17.04
N ILE A 461 -5.21 25.47 -18.35
CA ILE A 461 -4.17 25.36 -19.38
C ILE A 461 -3.38 26.67 -19.49
N GLU A 462 -4.09 27.80 -19.48
CA GLU A 462 -3.51 29.15 -19.52
C GLU A 462 -2.66 29.49 -18.30
N GLU A 463 -2.88 28.81 -17.16
CA GLU A 463 -2.09 28.97 -15.93
C GLU A 463 -0.73 28.23 -16.00
N MET A 464 -0.59 27.24 -16.88
CA MET A 464 0.61 26.39 -16.97
C MET A 464 1.66 26.95 -17.94
N ASP A 465 2.93 26.79 -17.60
CA ASP A 465 4.05 27.04 -18.53
C ASP A 465 4.25 25.82 -19.44
N LEU A 466 3.64 25.85 -20.63
CA LEU A 466 3.74 24.77 -21.61
C LEU A 466 5.03 24.86 -22.44
N VAL A 467 5.72 23.73 -22.58
CA VAL A 467 6.88 23.54 -23.45
C VAL A 467 6.44 22.75 -24.67
N THR A 468 6.47 23.39 -25.84
CA THR A 468 6.00 22.84 -27.13
C THR A 468 7.11 22.65 -28.16
N GLU A 469 8.35 22.99 -27.83
CA GLU A 469 9.53 22.84 -28.69
C GLU A 469 10.70 22.22 -27.91
N ARG A 470 11.38 21.21 -28.48
CA ARG A 470 12.63 20.68 -27.89
C ARG A 470 13.70 21.76 -28.01
N LYS A 471 14.36 22.13 -26.91
CA LYS A 471 15.59 22.93 -27.00
C LYS A 471 16.65 22.04 -27.67
N THR A 472 17.16 22.45 -28.82
CA THR A 472 18.40 21.88 -29.36
C THR A 472 19.55 22.22 -28.42
N VAL A 473 19.86 21.32 -27.50
CA VAL A 473 21.10 21.36 -26.75
C VAL A 473 22.18 20.88 -27.72
N MET A 474 23.05 21.80 -28.16
CA MET A 474 24.29 21.38 -28.80
C MET A 474 25.04 20.50 -27.79
N PRO A 475 25.54 19.30 -28.17
CA PRO A 475 26.24 18.45 -27.24
C PRO A 475 27.37 19.25 -26.60
N GLU A 476 27.38 19.33 -25.27
CA GLU A 476 28.55 19.80 -24.55
C GLU A 476 29.73 18.91 -24.98
N PRO A 477 30.92 19.50 -25.25
CA PRO A 477 32.09 18.69 -25.53
C PRO A 477 32.28 17.73 -24.35
N ALA A 478 32.38 16.43 -24.67
CA ALA A 478 32.62 15.40 -23.68
C ALA A 478 33.69 15.88 -22.71
N LEU A 479 33.40 15.84 -21.41
CA LEU A 479 34.43 16.01 -20.39
C LEU A 479 35.54 15.02 -20.74
N GLU A 480 36.66 15.52 -21.28
CA GLU A 480 37.87 14.74 -21.44
C GLU A 480 38.22 14.23 -20.06
N MET A 481 37.96 12.94 -19.81
CA MET A 481 38.54 12.28 -18.66
C MET A 481 40.05 12.41 -18.83
N ALA A 482 40.68 13.11 -17.90
CA ALA A 482 42.13 13.23 -17.86
C ALA A 482 42.74 11.82 -18.01
N PRO A 483 43.71 11.63 -18.91
CA PRO A 483 44.35 10.33 -19.08
C PRO A 483 44.89 9.90 -17.72
N VAL A 484 44.56 8.67 -17.34
CA VAL A 484 45.17 8.00 -16.19
C VAL A 484 46.67 7.93 -16.51
N GLU A 485 47.47 8.72 -15.80
CA GLU A 485 48.93 8.57 -15.86
C GLU A 485 49.26 7.16 -15.36
N ASP A 486 49.79 6.33 -16.25
CA ASP A 486 50.45 5.08 -15.90
C ASP A 486 51.65 5.42 -15.01
N GLY A 487 51.41 5.40 -13.70
CA GLY A 487 52.46 5.48 -12.70
C GLY A 487 53.34 4.23 -12.79
N GLU A 488 54.53 4.39 -13.36
CA GLU A 488 55.60 3.41 -13.30
C GLU A 488 55.84 2.96 -11.85
N ILE A 489 55.74 1.66 -11.62
CA ILE A 489 56.16 1.00 -10.38
C ILE A 489 57.68 1.10 -10.33
N PRO A 490 58.29 1.75 -9.31
CA PRO A 490 59.73 1.73 -9.16
C PRO A 490 60.15 0.34 -8.66
N MET A 491 60.87 -0.39 -9.51
CA MET A 491 61.69 -1.52 -9.09
C MET A 491 62.76 -1.01 -8.14
N MET A 492 62.76 -1.49 -6.90
CA MET A 492 63.91 -1.40 -6.01
C MET A 492 64.52 -2.79 -5.83
N ASP A 493 65.82 -2.86 -6.14
CA ASP A 493 66.77 -3.91 -5.75
C ASP A 493 66.82 -4.14 -4.23
#